data_AF-A0A6B0XB00-F1
#
_entry.id   AF-A0A6B0XB00-F1
#
_cell.length_a   1.000
_cell.length_b   1.000
_cell.length_c   1.000
_cell.angle_alpha   90.00
_cell.angle_beta   90.00
_cell.angle_gamma   90.00
#
_symmetry.space_group_name_H-M   'P 1'
#
loop_
_entity.id
_entity.type
_entity.pdbx_description
1 polymer ?
#
loop_
_entity_poly.entity_id
_entity_poly.type
_entity_poly.pdbx_seq_one_letter_code
_entity_poly.pdbx_strand_id
1 'polypeptide(L)'
;MLTYPYATDEAGGIVHISDAEKIHSYYCTGCNKPMVCRQGKKREWHFAHKAAQEVCSWESVLHKQAKHLIEQSFKFAQKNRQPYFIHLSCDTCENNYISGNIASGCSDVILEKSVVDNTRSDVVFIEKNSNRYLIVEVVVEHALEPETEARYRAAGH
;
A
#
# COMPACT_ATOMS: atom_id res chain seq x y z
N MET A 1 12.80 17.15 -10.99
CA MET A 1 13.01 16.59 -9.64
C MET A 1 11.68 16.00 -9.20
N LEU A 2 11.63 14.71 -8.90
CA LEU A 2 10.40 14.05 -8.46
C LEU A 2 10.05 14.50 -7.04
N THR A 3 8.76 14.72 -6.78
CA THR A 3 8.21 15.23 -5.53
C THR A 3 7.23 14.22 -4.95
N TYR A 4 7.40 13.82 -3.70
CA TYR A 4 6.65 12.72 -3.11
C TYR A 4 5.77 13.23 -1.97
N PRO A 5 4.47 12.90 -1.93
CA PRO A 5 3.60 13.35 -0.84
C PRO A 5 3.82 12.56 0.46
N TYR A 6 4.33 11.33 0.38
CA TYR A 6 4.66 10.50 1.53
C TYR A 6 6.13 10.06 1.54
N ALA A 7 6.62 9.77 2.74
CA ALA A 7 7.91 9.15 3.03
C ALA A 7 7.76 8.26 4.26
N THR A 8 8.73 7.37 4.53
CA THR A 8 8.78 6.63 5.79
C THR A 8 9.56 7.40 6.84
N ASP A 9 9.10 7.38 8.08
CA ASP A 9 9.84 7.86 9.24
C ASP A 9 10.88 6.81 9.73
N GLU A 10 11.52 7.12 10.86
CA GLU A 10 12.54 6.28 11.50
C GLU A 10 11.98 4.97 12.07
N ALA A 11 10.67 4.90 12.34
CA ALA A 11 9.98 3.69 12.78
C ALA A 11 9.44 2.86 11.60
N GLY A 12 9.66 3.31 10.35
CA GLY A 12 9.13 2.69 9.14
C GLY A 12 7.67 3.03 8.85
N GLY A 13 7.07 3.96 9.61
CA GLY A 13 5.72 4.43 9.36
C GLY A 13 5.67 5.37 8.15
N ILE A 14 4.70 5.19 7.25
CA ILE A 14 4.46 6.14 6.17
C ILE A 14 3.80 7.42 6.71
N VAL A 15 4.37 8.57 6.39
CA VAL A 15 3.99 9.89 6.89
C VAL A 15 3.69 10.80 5.72
N HIS A 16 2.55 11.48 5.76
CA HIS A 16 2.21 12.51 4.78
C HIS A 16 2.99 13.80 5.10
N ILE A 17 3.37 14.55 4.06
CA ILE A 17 4.15 15.78 4.23
C ILE A 17 3.46 16.86 5.08
N SER A 18 2.13 16.84 5.21
CA SER A 18 1.40 17.73 6.12
C SER A 18 1.71 17.46 7.59
N ASP A 19 2.02 16.22 7.91
CA ASP A 19 2.21 15.73 9.28
C ASP A 19 3.71 15.58 9.59
N ALA A 20 4.57 15.89 8.63
CA ALA A 20 6.01 15.79 8.76
C ALA A 20 6.59 16.98 9.52
N GLU A 21 7.50 16.70 10.45
CA GLU A 21 8.25 17.71 11.18
C GLU A 21 9.72 17.70 10.75
N LYS A 22 10.28 18.87 10.43
CA LYS A 22 11.66 18.99 9.89
C LYS A 22 12.77 18.48 10.83
N ILE A 23 12.46 18.23 12.09
CA ILE A 23 13.38 17.70 13.09
C ILE A 23 13.62 16.19 12.92
N HIS A 24 12.72 15.48 12.24
CA HIS A 24 12.80 14.03 12.03
C HIS A 24 13.46 13.67 10.70
N SER A 25 13.99 12.45 10.65
CA SER A 25 14.53 11.86 9.43
C SER A 25 13.42 11.16 8.64
N TYR A 26 13.45 11.31 7.32
CA TYR A 26 12.51 10.65 6.41
C TYR A 26 13.26 9.95 5.29
N TYR A 27 12.68 8.85 4.82
CA TYR A 27 13.27 7.96 3.84
C TYR A 27 12.29 7.66 2.72
N CYS A 28 12.82 7.47 1.51
CA CYS A 28 11.99 7.10 0.38
C CYS A 28 11.46 5.67 0.53
N THR A 29 10.15 5.46 0.39
CA THR A 29 9.53 4.12 0.42
C THR A 29 10.09 3.18 -0.65
N GLY A 30 10.55 3.73 -1.78
CA GLY A 30 11.13 3.00 -2.90
C GLY A 30 12.52 2.44 -2.61
N CYS A 31 13.47 3.35 -2.38
CA CYS A 31 14.90 3.06 -2.33
C CYS A 31 15.52 3.19 -0.92
N ASN A 32 14.73 3.54 0.08
CA ASN A 32 15.14 3.76 1.47
C ASN A 32 16.24 4.83 1.67
N LYS A 33 16.41 5.74 0.70
CA LYS A 33 17.40 6.82 0.79
C LYS A 33 16.85 8.05 1.52
N PRO A 34 17.70 8.83 2.21
CA PRO A 34 17.27 10.02 2.94
C PRO A 34 16.58 11.06 2.06
N MET A 35 15.49 11.61 2.59
CA MET A 35 14.68 12.65 1.97
C MET A 35 14.70 13.94 2.81
N VAL A 36 14.28 15.04 2.19
CA VAL A 36 14.11 16.34 2.82
C VAL A 36 12.66 16.80 2.73
N CYS A 37 12.13 17.31 3.84
CA CYS A 37 10.79 17.91 3.90
C CYS A 37 10.82 19.32 3.27
N ARG A 38 10.20 19.48 2.10
CA ARG A 38 10.08 20.76 1.41
C ARG A 38 8.75 21.44 1.75
N GLN A 39 8.63 21.92 2.98
CA GLN A 39 7.50 22.73 3.43
C GLN A 39 7.82 24.23 3.29
N GLY A 40 7.66 24.75 2.07
CA GLY A 40 7.90 26.16 1.73
C GLY A 40 6.60 26.91 1.41
N LYS A 41 6.70 28.22 1.13
CA LYS A 41 5.54 29.07 0.80
C LYS A 41 5.20 29.14 -0.70
N LYS A 42 6.09 28.68 -1.58
CA LYS A 42 6.00 28.87 -3.04
C LYS A 42 5.50 27.66 -3.82
N ARG A 43 5.70 26.45 -3.28
CA ARG A 43 5.35 25.18 -3.91
C ARG A 43 4.58 24.36 -2.91
N GLU A 44 3.73 23.47 -3.41
CA GLU A 44 3.09 22.44 -2.59
C GLU A 44 4.14 21.70 -1.78
N TRP A 45 3.77 21.34 -0.57
CA TRP A 45 4.67 20.62 0.31
C TRP A 45 4.90 19.23 -0.25
N HIS A 46 6.15 18.79 -0.24
CA HIS A 46 6.52 17.44 -0.65
C HIS A 46 7.82 17.00 0.02
N PHE A 47 8.08 15.70 0.00
CA PHE A 47 9.40 15.14 0.20
C PHE A 47 10.18 15.15 -1.10
N ALA A 48 11.50 15.30 -1.00
CA ALA A 48 12.41 15.18 -2.12
C ALA A 48 13.68 14.46 -1.69
N HIS A 49 14.35 13.73 -2.59
CA HIS A 49 15.64 13.12 -2.27
C HIS A 49 16.68 14.18 -1.90
N LYS A 50 17.49 13.88 -0.87
CA LYS A 50 18.55 14.80 -0.40
C LYS A 50 19.66 14.99 -1.43
N ALA A 51 19.98 13.95 -2.21
CA ALA A 51 20.92 13.98 -3.33
C ALA A 51 20.21 13.52 -4.61
N ALA A 52 20.77 13.86 -5.78
CA ALA A 52 20.31 13.29 -7.04
C ALA A 52 20.47 11.77 -6.99
N GLN A 53 19.39 11.05 -7.27
CA GLN A 53 19.32 9.60 -7.15
C GLN A 53 19.11 9.02 -8.55
N GLU A 54 20.04 8.19 -9.01
CA GLU A 54 19.98 7.56 -10.33
C GLU A 54 19.04 6.35 -10.36
N VAL A 55 18.85 5.70 -9.20
CA VAL A 55 18.05 4.46 -9.07
C VAL A 55 16.90 4.69 -8.10
N CYS A 56 15.83 5.33 -8.58
CA CYS A 56 14.55 5.41 -7.87
C CYS A 56 13.44 5.69 -8.90
N SER A 57 12.71 4.64 -9.32
CA SER A 57 11.58 4.80 -10.23
C SER A 57 10.37 5.34 -9.48
N TRP A 58 9.62 6.23 -10.14
CA TRP A 58 8.39 6.79 -9.59
C TRP A 58 7.34 5.69 -9.34
N GLU A 59 7.22 4.74 -10.27
CA GLU A 59 6.31 3.60 -10.17
C GLU A 59 6.55 2.78 -8.91
N SER A 60 7.79 2.33 -8.67
CA SER A 60 8.10 1.51 -7.48
C SER A 60 7.85 2.27 -6.18
N VAL A 61 7.99 3.59 -6.20
CA VAL A 61 7.68 4.44 -5.04
C VAL A 61 6.17 4.54 -4.81
N LEU A 62 5.37 4.76 -5.84
CA LEU A 62 3.90 4.78 -5.73
C LEU A 62 3.34 3.44 -5.31
N HIS A 63 3.81 2.36 -5.94
CA HIS A 63 3.42 0.98 -5.65
C HIS A 63 3.63 0.64 -4.18
N LYS A 64 4.82 0.95 -3.64
CA LYS A 64 5.11 0.74 -2.22
C LYS A 64 4.34 1.68 -1.30
N GLN A 65 4.17 2.95 -1.66
CA GLN A 65 3.37 3.88 -0.84
C GLN A 65 1.94 3.38 -0.68
N ALA A 66 1.29 2.98 -1.78
CA ALA A 66 -0.08 2.48 -1.75
C ALA A 66 -0.23 1.27 -0.82
N LYS A 67 0.67 0.27 -0.93
CA LYS A 67 0.70 -0.90 -0.03
C LYS A 67 0.77 -0.52 1.44
N HIS A 68 1.71 0.36 1.81
CA HIS A 68 1.89 0.77 3.21
C HIS A 68 0.71 1.61 3.70
N LEU A 69 0.12 2.47 2.87
CA LEU A 69 -1.07 3.24 3.23
C LEU A 69 -2.27 2.33 3.49
N ILE A 70 -2.47 1.30 2.67
CA ILE A 70 -3.53 0.30 2.87
C ILE A 70 -3.33 -0.42 4.21
N GLU A 71 -2.12 -0.94 4.47
CA GLU A 71 -1.80 -1.61 5.73
C GLU A 71 -2.03 -0.70 6.94
N GLN A 72 -1.47 0.52 6.92
CA GLN A 72 -1.57 1.44 8.05
C GLN A 72 -3.00 1.89 8.31
N SER A 73 -3.74 2.24 7.26
CA SER A 73 -5.12 2.70 7.39
C SER A 73 -6.03 1.58 7.91
N PHE A 74 -5.80 0.33 7.48
CA PHE A 74 -6.48 -0.84 8.04
C PHE A 74 -6.15 -1.05 9.52
N LYS A 75 -4.86 -1.08 9.88
CA LYS A 75 -4.40 -1.26 11.27
C LYS A 75 -4.90 -0.14 12.18
N PHE A 76 -4.93 1.10 11.68
CA PHE A 76 -5.53 2.23 12.37
C PHE A 76 -7.02 2.02 12.61
N ALA A 77 -7.78 1.60 11.59
CA ALA A 77 -9.20 1.35 11.72
C ALA A 77 -9.48 0.24 12.75
N GLN A 78 -8.75 -0.87 12.71
CA GLN A 78 -8.85 -1.94 13.72
C GLN A 78 -8.56 -1.44 15.14
N LYS A 79 -7.44 -0.74 15.33
CA LYS A 79 -7.03 -0.20 16.65
C LYS A 79 -8.09 0.73 17.23
N ASN A 80 -8.68 1.58 16.39
CA ASN A 80 -9.69 2.55 16.80
C ASN A 80 -11.13 2.02 16.73
N ARG A 81 -11.33 0.72 16.42
CA ARG A 81 -12.64 0.09 16.23
C ARG A 81 -13.53 0.83 15.22
N GLN A 82 -12.90 1.38 14.19
CA GLN A 82 -13.58 2.03 13.07
C GLN A 82 -13.78 1.03 11.92
N PRO A 83 -14.87 1.17 11.14
CA PRO A 83 -15.06 0.35 9.96
C PRO A 83 -14.02 0.69 8.89
N TYR A 84 -13.61 -0.32 8.13
CA TYR A 84 -12.78 -0.17 6.93
C TYR A 84 -13.46 -0.92 5.80
N PHE A 85 -14.14 -0.19 4.92
CA PHE A 85 -14.90 -0.80 3.83
C PHE A 85 -14.03 -0.99 2.59
N ILE A 86 -14.20 -2.15 1.95
CA ILE A 86 -13.77 -2.36 0.56
C ILE A 86 -14.99 -2.44 -0.34
N HIS A 87 -14.77 -2.09 -1.59
CA HIS A 87 -15.79 -2.03 -2.62
C HIS A 87 -15.22 -2.69 -3.87
N LEU A 88 -15.81 -3.80 -4.29
CA LEU A 88 -15.35 -4.61 -5.41
C LEU A 88 -16.46 -4.71 -6.45
N SER A 89 -16.12 -4.56 -7.73
CA SER A 89 -17.01 -5.00 -8.80
C SER A 89 -16.99 -6.54 -8.89
N CYS A 90 -18.14 -7.15 -9.11
CA CYS A 90 -18.28 -8.61 -9.21
C CYS A 90 -19.27 -8.94 -10.32
N ASP A 91 -18.78 -9.30 -11.50
CA ASP A 91 -19.62 -9.57 -12.69
C ASP A 91 -20.52 -10.82 -12.56
N THR A 92 -20.30 -11.62 -11.52
CA THR A 92 -21.07 -12.83 -11.22
C THR A 92 -22.10 -12.64 -10.11
N CYS A 93 -22.09 -11.49 -9.43
CA CYS A 93 -22.97 -11.20 -8.30
C CYS A 93 -24.20 -10.43 -8.80
N GLU A 94 -25.39 -10.67 -8.22
CA GLU A 94 -26.65 -10.04 -8.67
C GLU A 94 -26.61 -8.50 -8.74
N ASN A 95 -25.85 -7.87 -7.83
CA ASN A 95 -25.73 -6.41 -7.75
C ASN A 95 -24.48 -5.84 -8.45
N ASN A 96 -23.71 -6.68 -9.16
CA ASN A 96 -22.40 -6.35 -9.76
C ASN A 96 -21.36 -5.75 -8.79
N TYR A 97 -21.61 -5.85 -7.49
CA TYR A 97 -20.90 -5.08 -6.48
C TYR A 97 -20.90 -5.79 -5.13
N ILE A 98 -19.74 -5.84 -4.50
CA ILE A 98 -19.53 -6.36 -3.15
C ILE A 98 -18.97 -5.23 -2.29
N SER A 99 -19.60 -5.01 -1.14
CA SER A 99 -19.10 -4.10 -0.10
C SER A 99 -18.96 -4.86 1.21
N GLY A 100 -17.82 -4.71 1.88
CA GLY A 100 -17.55 -5.42 3.13
C GLY A 100 -16.68 -4.62 4.07
N ASN A 101 -17.06 -4.58 5.35
CA ASN A 101 -16.20 -4.03 6.41
C ASN A 101 -15.13 -5.05 6.78
N ILE A 102 -13.92 -4.90 6.23
CA ILE A 102 -12.82 -5.80 6.47
C ILE A 102 -12.15 -5.59 7.83
N ALA A 103 -12.26 -4.42 8.47
CA ALA A 103 -11.68 -4.20 9.81
C ALA A 103 -12.28 -5.16 10.85
N SER A 104 -13.58 -5.48 10.73
CA SER A 104 -14.23 -6.48 11.58
C SER A 104 -14.00 -7.91 11.10
N GLY A 105 -13.92 -8.14 9.78
CA GLY A 105 -13.84 -9.48 9.17
C GLY A 105 -12.44 -10.07 9.09
N CYS A 106 -11.39 -9.26 9.04
CA CYS A 106 -10.01 -9.69 8.89
C CYS A 106 -9.22 -9.57 10.21
N SER A 107 -8.36 -10.54 10.48
CA SER A 107 -7.48 -10.58 11.65
C SER A 107 -6.23 -9.75 11.45
N ASP A 108 -5.65 -9.78 10.25
CA ASP A 108 -4.38 -9.13 9.94
C ASP A 108 -4.30 -8.74 8.46
N VAL A 109 -3.31 -7.92 8.15
CA VAL A 109 -2.91 -7.54 6.80
C VAL A 109 -1.39 -7.72 6.69
N ILE A 110 -0.96 -8.40 5.63
CA ILE A 110 0.46 -8.68 5.37
C ILE A 110 0.80 -8.20 3.96
N LEU A 111 1.86 -7.40 3.87
CA LEU A 111 2.40 -6.95 2.59
C LEU A 111 3.33 -8.01 2.00
N GLU A 112 3.38 -8.09 0.67
CA GLU A 112 4.42 -8.83 -0.06
C GLU A 112 4.49 -10.33 0.30
N LYS A 113 3.32 -10.92 0.59
CA LYS A 113 3.19 -12.31 1.06
C LYS A 113 2.95 -13.25 -0.12
N SER A 114 3.64 -14.39 -0.12
CA SER A 114 3.31 -15.50 -1.02
C SER A 114 2.14 -16.29 -0.45
N VAL A 115 0.99 -16.25 -1.13
CA VAL A 115 -0.21 -17.05 -0.82
C VAL A 115 -0.32 -18.26 -1.75
N VAL A 116 0.14 -18.09 -2.99
CA VAL A 116 0.22 -19.13 -4.02
C VAL A 116 1.68 -19.32 -4.44
N ASP A 117 2.10 -20.56 -4.67
CA ASP A 117 3.49 -20.90 -5.01
C ASP A 117 4.05 -20.08 -6.18
N ASN A 118 5.23 -19.50 -5.95
CA ASN A 118 5.93 -18.54 -6.82
C ASN A 118 5.11 -17.32 -7.24
N THR A 119 4.15 -16.91 -6.42
CA THR A 119 3.56 -15.56 -6.49
C THR A 119 4.02 -14.75 -5.28
N ARG A 120 4.02 -13.42 -5.41
CA ARG A 120 4.23 -12.51 -4.30
C ARG A 120 3.15 -11.44 -4.35
N SER A 121 2.13 -11.60 -3.52
CA SER A 121 0.99 -10.69 -3.50
C SER A 121 1.34 -9.39 -2.80
N ASP A 122 0.90 -8.27 -3.37
CA ASP A 122 1.18 -6.94 -2.83
C ASP A 122 0.59 -6.73 -1.43
N VAL A 123 -0.70 -7.01 -1.26
CA VAL A 123 -1.42 -6.89 0.02
C VAL A 123 -2.31 -8.11 0.21
N VAL A 124 -2.23 -8.73 1.39
CA VAL A 124 -3.02 -9.90 1.75
C VAL A 124 -3.73 -9.65 3.07
N PHE A 125 -5.06 -9.58 3.04
CA PHE A 125 -5.87 -9.60 4.26
C PHE A 125 -6.21 -11.04 4.65
N ILE A 126 -6.08 -11.36 5.93
CA ILE A 126 -6.37 -12.68 6.48
C ILE A 126 -7.74 -12.63 7.15
N GLU A 127 -8.70 -13.44 6.70
CA GLU A 127 -10.02 -13.51 7.32
C GLU A 127 -9.94 -14.12 8.73
N LYS A 128 -10.78 -13.64 9.66
CA LYS A 128 -10.88 -14.23 11.00
C LYS A 128 -11.53 -15.61 10.93
N ASN A 129 -11.02 -16.55 11.72
CA ASN A 129 -11.61 -17.87 11.91
C ASN A 129 -11.73 -18.70 10.62
N SER A 130 -10.96 -18.38 9.58
CA SER A 130 -10.89 -19.15 8.35
C SER A 130 -9.46 -19.11 7.79
N ASN A 131 -9.19 -19.94 6.79
CA ASN A 131 -7.94 -19.89 6.01
C ASN A 131 -8.14 -19.13 4.69
N ARG A 132 -9.10 -18.21 4.63
CA ARG A 132 -9.36 -17.41 3.42
C ARG A 132 -8.55 -16.13 3.43
N TYR A 133 -8.17 -15.72 2.23
CA TYR A 133 -7.41 -14.51 1.98
C TYR A 133 -8.18 -13.62 1.01
N LEU A 134 -8.14 -12.32 1.27
CA LEU A 134 -8.38 -11.32 0.23
C LEU A 134 -7.02 -10.85 -0.27
N ILE A 135 -6.73 -11.17 -1.53
CA ILE A 135 -5.51 -10.80 -2.22
C ILE A 135 -5.79 -9.51 -3.00
N VAL A 136 -4.94 -8.51 -2.85
CA VAL A 136 -5.04 -7.23 -3.57
C VAL A 136 -3.69 -6.96 -4.24
N GLU A 137 -3.73 -6.80 -5.55
CA GLU A 137 -2.59 -6.35 -6.35
C GLU A 137 -2.74 -4.85 -6.67
N VAL A 138 -1.68 -4.09 -6.43
CA VAL A 138 -1.64 -2.66 -6.69
C VAL A 138 -1.08 -2.45 -8.09
N VAL A 139 -1.89 -1.92 -9.00
CA VAL A 139 -1.46 -1.57 -10.36
C VAL A 139 -1.19 -0.07 -10.44
N VAL A 140 -0.02 0.31 -10.96
CA VAL A 140 0.36 1.72 -11.19
C VAL A 140 0.43 1.99 -12.70
N GLU A 141 1.42 1.41 -13.39
CA GLU A 141 1.53 1.48 -14.86
C GLU A 141 1.44 0.09 -15.50
N HIS A 142 2.09 -0.91 -14.89
CA HIS A 142 2.07 -2.29 -15.40
C HIS A 142 0.92 -3.09 -14.80
N ALA A 143 0.12 -3.73 -15.66
CA ALA A 143 -0.91 -4.67 -15.25
C ALA A 143 -0.29 -5.92 -14.60
N LEU A 144 -1.12 -6.64 -13.85
CA LEU A 144 -0.74 -7.94 -13.29
C LEU A 144 -0.26 -8.88 -14.41
N GLU A 145 0.85 -9.56 -14.18
CA GLU A 145 1.37 -10.52 -15.15
C GLU A 145 0.35 -11.66 -15.38
N PRO A 146 0.05 -12.03 -16.65
CA PRO A 146 -0.96 -13.06 -16.94
C PRO A 146 -0.69 -14.41 -16.27
N GLU A 147 0.59 -14.76 -16.09
CA GLU A 147 0.99 -15.99 -15.40
C GLU A 147 0.62 -15.95 -13.91
N THR A 148 0.83 -14.80 -13.26
CA THR A 148 0.46 -14.58 -11.86
C THR A 148 -1.06 -14.63 -11.69
N GLU A 149 -1.81 -14.00 -12.61
CA GLU A 149 -3.28 -14.08 -12.62
C GLU A 149 -3.76 -15.53 -12.79
N ALA A 150 -3.17 -16.29 -13.72
CA ALA A 150 -3.51 -17.69 -13.93
C ALA A 150 -3.25 -18.56 -12.68
N ARG A 151 -2.17 -18.28 -11.95
CA ARG A 151 -1.85 -18.96 -10.68
C ARG A 151 -2.90 -18.68 -9.60
N TYR A 152 -3.36 -17.43 -9.46
CA TYR A 152 -4.45 -17.12 -8.52
C TYR A 152 -5.73 -17.85 -8.86
N ARG A 153 -6.14 -17.80 -10.14
CA ARG A 153 -7.35 -18.49 -10.60
C ARG A 153 -7.28 -20.00 -10.38
N ALA A 154 -6.13 -20.62 -10.66
CA ALA A 154 -5.92 -22.06 -10.44
C ALA A 154 -5.97 -22.47 -8.96
N ALA A 155 -5.58 -21.57 -8.05
CA ALA A 155 -5.65 -21.76 -6.60
C ALA A 155 -7.04 -21.44 -6.00
N GLY A 156 -7.99 -20.96 -6.81
CA GLY A 156 -9.33 -20.58 -6.35
C GLY A 156 -9.40 -19.21 -5.66
N HIS A 157 -8.49 -18.31 -6.03
CA HIS A 157 -8.46 -16.91 -5.58
C HIS A 157 -8.90 -15.95 -6.67
#